data_AF-A0A1G2CU14-F1
#
_entry.id   AF-A0A1G2CU14-F1
#
_cell.length_a   1.000
_cell.length_b   1.000
_cell.length_c   1.000
_cell.angle_alpha   90.00
_cell.angle_beta   90.00
_cell.angle_gamma   90.00
#
_symmetry.space_group_name_H-M   'P 1'
#
loop_
_entity.id
_entity.type
_entity.pdbx_description
1 polymer ?
#
loop_
_entity_poly.entity_id
_entity_poly.type
_entity_poly.pdbx_seq_one_letter_code
_entity_poly.pdbx_strand_id
1 'polypeptide(L)'
;MAHTLDDKTTLAAVRVLIKREAHYSAVRTLIAHSRSQPHVVTCTIRILLSQWNAVQSVTLAKSLEPIFFAIDLLAIARPGKALIDSVIKEAARAGLCGYFPDLPKRVLGRNPDETEMTLLISNYVKNKAVQSSTAEAKLVRMAESYCSKHVAEEQIARIRAFKKEWDEDISL
;
A
#
# COMPACT_ATOMS: atom_id res chain seq x y z
N MET A 1 35.97 12.22 -5.12
CA MET A 1 34.84 12.24 -6.08
C MET A 1 33.90 11.12 -5.70
N ALA A 2 32.63 11.40 -5.40
CA ALA A 2 31.66 10.33 -5.19
C ALA A 2 31.41 9.66 -6.55
N HIS A 3 31.76 8.38 -6.68
CA HIS A 3 31.50 7.64 -7.90
C HIS A 3 29.99 7.40 -8.04
N THR A 4 29.33 8.13 -8.93
CA THR A 4 27.95 7.84 -9.32
C THR A 4 27.89 6.49 -10.03
N LEU A 5 27.03 5.59 -9.55
CA LEU A 5 26.76 4.32 -10.22
C LEU A 5 25.86 4.54 -11.43
N ASP A 6 26.09 3.78 -12.51
CA ASP A 6 25.14 3.75 -13.62
C ASP A 6 23.82 3.09 -13.19
N ASP A 7 22.72 3.45 -13.86
CA ASP A 7 21.38 3.00 -13.49
C ASP A 7 21.23 1.47 -13.59
N LYS A 8 21.91 0.81 -14.54
CA LYS A 8 21.82 -0.64 -14.74
C LYS A 8 22.46 -1.38 -13.56
N THR A 9 23.66 -0.97 -13.16
CA THR A 9 24.36 -1.51 -11.98
C THR A 9 23.57 -1.24 -10.71
N THR A 10 23.04 -0.02 -10.56
CA THR A 10 22.22 0.36 -9.40
C THR A 10 20.99 -0.52 -9.30
N LEU A 11 20.23 -0.69 -10.38
CA LEU A 11 19.00 -1.51 -10.39
C LEU A 11 19.27 -3.00 -10.18
N ALA A 12 20.40 -3.51 -10.67
CA ALA A 12 20.81 -4.88 -10.40
C ALA A 12 21.05 -5.10 -8.89
N ALA A 13 21.77 -4.19 -8.24
CA ALA A 13 22.01 -4.24 -6.80
C ALA A 13 20.71 -4.10 -5.99
N VAL A 14 19.83 -3.15 -6.37
CA VAL A 14 18.50 -2.96 -5.76
C VAL A 14 17.68 -4.26 -5.79
N ARG A 15 17.63 -4.96 -6.93
CA ARG A 15 16.90 -6.23 -7.06
C ARG A 15 17.43 -7.30 -6.11
N VAL A 16 18.75 -7.41 -5.96
CA VAL A 16 19.38 -8.39 -5.06
C VAL A 16 19.04 -8.07 -3.60
N LEU A 17 19.13 -6.80 -3.19
CA LEU A 17 18.85 -6.36 -1.83
C LEU A 17 17.38 -6.58 -1.45
N ILE A 18 16.47 -6.16 -2.33
CA ILE A 18 15.02 -6.32 -2.14
C ILE A 18 14.63 -7.80 -2.04
N LYS A 19 15.20 -8.67 -2.89
CA LYS A 19 14.93 -10.12 -2.86
C LYS A 19 15.39 -10.79 -1.55
N ARG A 20 16.44 -10.25 -0.92
CA ARG A 20 16.97 -10.78 0.34
C ARG A 20 16.27 -10.21 1.57
N GLU A 21 15.22 -9.41 1.38
CA GLU A 21 14.54 -8.67 2.46
C GLU A 21 15.52 -7.82 3.29
N ALA A 22 16.66 -7.45 2.69
CA ALA A 22 17.80 -6.87 3.37
C ALA A 22 17.93 -5.38 3.03
N HIS A 23 17.83 -4.55 4.07
CA HIS A 23 18.29 -3.16 4.17
C HIS A 23 17.71 -2.17 3.13
N TYR A 24 16.47 -1.72 3.33
CA TYR A 24 15.95 -0.52 2.64
C TYR A 24 16.85 0.71 2.81
N SER A 25 17.63 0.78 3.90
CA SER A 25 18.70 1.78 4.05
C SER A 25 19.77 1.68 2.96
N ALA A 26 20.24 0.48 2.63
CA ALA A 26 21.19 0.27 1.53
C ALA A 26 20.57 0.62 0.17
N VAL A 27 19.28 0.31 -0.03
CA VAL A 27 18.54 0.73 -1.25
C VAL A 27 18.46 2.26 -1.34
N ARG A 28 18.18 2.96 -0.23
CA ARG A 28 18.21 4.44 -0.20
C ARG A 28 19.59 4.98 -0.55
N THR A 29 20.66 4.38 -0.01
CA THR A 29 22.04 4.77 -0.33
C THR A 29 22.34 4.60 -1.83
N LEU A 30 21.94 3.48 -2.42
CA LEU A 30 22.10 3.24 -3.86
C LEU A 30 21.33 4.26 -4.71
N ILE A 31 20.08 4.56 -4.34
CA ILE A 31 19.26 5.58 -5.00
C ILE A 31 19.93 6.96 -4.92
N ALA A 32 20.48 7.33 -3.76
CA ALA A 32 21.16 8.62 -3.57
C ALA A 32 22.44 8.78 -4.41
N HIS A 33 23.12 7.68 -4.72
CA HIS A 33 24.36 7.66 -5.53
C HIS A 33 24.13 7.30 -7.00
N SER A 34 22.87 7.17 -7.42
CA SER A 34 22.54 6.84 -8.81
C SER A 34 22.64 8.05 -9.72
N ARG A 35 23.04 7.83 -10.98
CA ARG A 35 23.12 8.89 -11.98
C ARG A 35 21.75 9.52 -12.30
N SER A 36 20.68 8.72 -12.32
CA SER A 36 19.32 9.19 -12.54
C SER A 36 18.39 8.76 -11.40
N GLN A 37 18.44 9.50 -10.30
CA GLN A 37 17.62 9.22 -9.12
C GLN A 37 16.11 9.07 -9.43
N PRO A 38 15.45 9.93 -10.22
CA PRO A 38 14.03 9.76 -10.53
C PRO A 38 13.71 8.46 -11.28
N HIS A 39 14.59 8.06 -12.21
CA HIS A 39 14.43 6.81 -12.95
C HIS A 39 14.60 5.60 -12.04
N VAL A 40 15.66 5.58 -11.22
CA VAL A 40 15.93 4.48 -10.30
C VAL A 40 14.83 4.36 -9.25
N VAL A 41 14.31 5.46 -8.71
CA VAL A 41 13.14 5.44 -7.79
C VAL A 41 11.94 4.79 -8.47
N THR A 42 11.59 5.23 -9.69
CA THR A 42 10.45 4.70 -10.45
C THR A 42 10.57 3.18 -10.66
N CYS A 43 11.75 2.72 -11.08
CA CYS A 43 12.04 1.29 -11.27
C CYS A 43 12.04 0.52 -9.94
N THR A 44 12.54 1.12 -8.86
CA THR A 44 12.55 0.51 -7.52
C THR A 44 11.13 0.29 -7.01
N ILE A 45 10.25 1.29 -7.13
CA ILE A 45 8.83 1.16 -6.76
C ILE A 45 8.20 -0.01 -7.54
N ARG A 46 8.44 -0.11 -8.85
CA ARG A 46 7.90 -1.22 -9.66
C ARG A 46 8.40 -2.59 -9.19
N ILE A 47 9.68 -2.70 -8.80
CA ILE A 47 10.25 -3.93 -8.25
C ILE A 47 9.56 -4.30 -6.92
N LEU A 48 9.38 -3.33 -6.02
CA LEU A 48 8.69 -3.54 -4.72
C LEU A 48 7.25 -4.02 -4.92
N LEU A 49 6.48 -3.36 -5.79
CA LEU A 49 5.09 -3.76 -6.06
C LEU A 49 5.02 -5.14 -6.72
N SER A 50 5.95 -5.46 -7.63
CA SER A 50 6.01 -6.78 -8.25
C SER A 50 6.31 -7.89 -7.24
N GLN A 51 7.24 -7.67 -6.31
CA GLN A 51 7.55 -8.64 -5.26
C GLN A 51 6.37 -8.82 -4.30
N TRP A 52 5.78 -7.70 -3.84
CA TRP A 52 4.60 -7.72 -3.00
C TRP A 52 3.48 -8.58 -3.60
N ASN A 53 3.18 -8.37 -4.88
CA ASN A 53 2.14 -9.13 -5.58
C ASN A 53 2.51 -10.61 -5.77
N ALA A 54 3.79 -10.95 -5.94
CA ALA A 54 4.24 -12.34 -6.05
C ALA A 54 4.19 -13.09 -4.70
N VAL A 55 4.39 -12.39 -3.58
CA VAL A 55 4.36 -12.98 -2.24
C VAL A 55 2.91 -13.15 -1.74
N GLN A 56 2.01 -12.24 -2.12
CA GLN A 56 0.59 -12.31 -1.74
C GLN A 56 -0.10 -13.63 -2.12
N SER A 57 0.36 -14.33 -3.16
CA SER A 57 -0.24 -15.58 -3.61
C SER A 57 0.21 -16.82 -2.82
N VAL A 58 1.21 -16.70 -1.93
CA VAL A 58 1.91 -17.88 -1.36
C VAL A 58 1.97 -17.88 0.17
N THR A 59 1.84 -16.74 0.86
CA THR A 59 2.09 -16.66 2.32
C THR A 59 0.93 -16.05 3.14
N LEU A 60 0.70 -16.64 4.32
CA LEU A 60 -0.29 -16.19 5.31
C LEU A 60 0.16 -14.94 6.08
N ALA A 61 1.46 -14.82 6.38
CA ALA A 61 2.06 -13.66 7.05
C ALA A 61 2.62 -12.70 5.99
N LYS A 62 2.05 -11.50 5.91
CA LYS A 62 2.38 -10.50 4.88
C LYS A 62 3.30 -9.44 5.48
N SER A 63 4.54 -9.33 4.99
CA SER A 63 5.38 -8.17 5.30
C SER A 63 4.86 -6.95 4.55
N LEU A 64 4.38 -5.94 5.28
CA LEU A 64 3.90 -4.67 4.71
C LEU A 64 5.05 -3.72 4.31
N GLU A 65 6.29 -4.07 4.64
CA GLU A 65 7.44 -3.20 4.43
C GLU A 65 7.67 -2.76 2.99
N PRO A 66 7.48 -3.60 1.94
CA PRO A 66 7.66 -3.16 0.56
C PRO A 66 6.69 -2.03 0.18
N ILE A 67 5.48 -2.04 0.74
CA ILE A 67 4.47 -1.00 0.52
C ILE A 67 4.83 0.28 1.27
N PHE A 68 5.23 0.18 2.54
CA PHE A 68 5.70 1.35 3.29
C PHE A 68 6.90 2.01 2.61
N PHE A 69 7.85 1.21 2.17
CA PHE A 69 9.02 1.73 1.48
C PHE A 69 8.65 2.35 0.12
N ALA A 70 7.73 1.76 -0.64
CA ALA A 70 7.24 2.36 -1.87
C ALA A 70 6.57 3.72 -1.62
N ILE A 71 5.78 3.86 -0.55
CA ILE A 71 5.17 5.15 -0.15
C ILE A 71 6.24 6.19 0.17
N ASP A 72 7.30 5.82 0.90
CA ASP A 72 8.40 6.72 1.22
C ASP A 72 9.15 7.20 -0.02
N LEU A 73 9.32 6.31 -1.01
CA LEU A 73 10.00 6.65 -2.26
C LEU A 73 9.24 7.69 -3.09
N LEU A 74 7.90 7.80 -2.93
CA LEU A 74 7.10 8.85 -3.59
C LEU A 74 7.53 10.27 -3.20
N ALA A 75 8.13 10.44 -2.00
CA ALA A 75 8.63 11.72 -1.55
C ALA A 75 10.02 12.06 -2.15
N ILE A 76 10.79 11.06 -2.57
CA ILE A 76 12.15 11.24 -3.11
C ILE A 76 12.10 11.68 -4.57
N ALA A 77 11.25 11.04 -5.36
CA ALA A 77 10.98 11.46 -6.72
C ALA A 77 9.47 11.40 -6.93
N ARG A 78 8.88 12.47 -7.50
CA ARG A 78 7.47 12.48 -7.90
C ARG A 78 7.34 11.64 -9.17
N PRO A 79 6.98 10.34 -9.09
CA PRO A 79 6.88 9.50 -10.27
C PRO A 79 5.61 9.89 -11.04
N GLY A 80 5.44 9.35 -12.25
CA GLY A 80 4.23 9.59 -13.02
C GLY A 80 2.96 9.18 -12.25
N LYS A 81 1.88 9.95 -12.41
CA LYS A 81 0.59 9.76 -11.72
C LYS A 81 0.14 8.30 -11.68
N ALA A 82 0.24 7.57 -12.79
CA ALA A 82 -0.16 6.17 -12.87
C ALA A 82 0.57 5.26 -11.87
N LEU A 83 1.87 5.49 -11.63
CA LEU A 83 2.63 4.72 -10.65
C LEU A 83 2.24 5.10 -9.21
N ILE A 84 1.96 6.38 -8.95
CA ILE A 84 1.44 6.84 -7.66
C ILE A 84 0.08 6.16 -7.38
N ASP A 85 -0.83 6.16 -8.34
CA ASP A 85 -2.12 5.48 -8.24
C ASP A 85 -1.94 3.97 -7.95
N SER A 86 -0.97 3.31 -8.59
CA SER A 86 -0.65 1.90 -8.27
C SER A 86 -0.21 1.71 -6.82
N VAL A 87 0.65 2.60 -6.28
CA VAL A 87 1.09 2.51 -4.87
C VAL A 87 -0.08 2.71 -3.92
N ILE A 88 -0.98 3.66 -4.19
CA ILE A 88 -2.16 3.90 -3.34
C ILE A 88 -3.10 2.69 -3.37
N LYS A 89 -3.36 2.12 -4.55
CA LYS A 89 -4.21 0.92 -4.68
C LYS A 89 -3.62 -0.29 -3.95
N GLU A 90 -2.30 -0.49 -4.02
CA GLU A 90 -1.66 -1.58 -3.27
C GLU A 90 -1.64 -1.30 -1.75
N ALA A 91 -1.49 -0.04 -1.31
CA ALA A 91 -1.65 0.35 0.09
C ALA A 91 -3.07 0.08 0.62
N ALA A 92 -4.08 0.38 -0.19
CA ALA A 92 -5.48 0.06 0.09
C ALA A 92 -5.69 -1.46 0.20
N ARG A 93 -5.22 -2.22 -0.79
CA ARG A 93 -5.29 -3.69 -0.79
C ARG A 93 -4.54 -4.33 0.38
N ALA A 94 -3.47 -3.69 0.84
CA ALA A 94 -2.70 -4.12 2.00
C ALA A 94 -3.38 -3.82 3.35
N GLY A 95 -4.48 -3.07 3.36
CA GLY A 95 -5.24 -2.77 4.58
C GLY A 95 -4.66 -1.62 5.40
N LEU A 96 -3.89 -0.70 4.79
CA LEU A 96 -3.27 0.45 5.48
C LEU A 96 -4.29 1.54 5.85
N CYS A 97 -5.36 1.19 6.58
CA CYS A 97 -6.46 2.09 6.94
C CYS A 97 -6.02 3.34 7.71
N GLY A 98 -4.87 3.28 8.40
CA GLY A 98 -4.26 4.43 9.08
C GLY A 98 -3.77 5.52 8.11
N TYR A 99 -3.45 5.17 6.87
CA TYR A 99 -2.95 6.08 5.85
C TYR A 99 -4.08 6.75 5.04
N PHE A 100 -5.32 6.29 5.18
CA PHE A 100 -6.46 6.86 4.48
C PHE A 100 -7.28 7.74 5.43
N PRO A 101 -7.77 8.90 4.94
CA PRO A 101 -7.75 9.38 3.54
C PRO A 101 -6.50 10.17 3.13
N ASP A 102 -5.50 10.30 4.00
CA ASP A 102 -4.43 11.29 3.84
C ASP A 102 -3.41 10.97 2.75
N LEU A 103 -3.16 9.69 2.47
CA LEU A 103 -2.21 9.27 1.44
C LEU A 103 -2.56 9.84 0.06
N PRO A 104 -3.72 9.53 -0.57
CA PRO A 104 -4.07 10.10 -1.87
C PRO A 104 -4.14 11.63 -1.87
N LYS A 105 -4.57 12.25 -0.75
CA LYS A 105 -4.56 13.71 -0.61
C LYS A 105 -3.15 14.27 -0.69
N ARG A 106 -2.20 13.67 0.03
CA ARG A 106 -0.81 14.14 0.10
C ARG A 106 -0.06 13.95 -1.22
N VAL A 107 -0.24 12.82 -1.91
CA VAL A 107 0.58 12.48 -3.09
C VAL A 107 -0.09 12.82 -4.43
N LEU A 108 -1.41 12.99 -4.46
CA LEU A 108 -2.17 13.33 -5.68
C LEU A 108 -3.11 14.54 -5.54
N GLY A 109 -3.29 15.09 -4.35
CA GLY A 109 -4.21 16.22 -4.14
C GLY A 109 -5.69 15.86 -4.29
N ARG A 110 -6.05 14.58 -4.19
CA ARG A 110 -7.44 14.10 -4.31
C ARG A 110 -7.87 13.28 -3.11
N ASN A 111 -9.18 13.15 -2.93
CA ASN A 111 -9.74 12.17 -2.01
C ASN A 111 -9.51 10.73 -2.51
N PRO A 112 -9.64 9.72 -1.62
CA PRO A 112 -9.71 8.33 -2.05
C PRO A 112 -10.85 8.12 -3.05
N ASP A 113 -10.65 7.21 -4.00
CA ASP A 113 -11.71 6.79 -4.92
C ASP A 113 -12.45 5.53 -4.43
N GLU A 114 -13.55 5.19 -5.09
CA GLU A 114 -14.38 4.03 -4.73
C GLU A 114 -13.60 2.71 -4.79
N THR A 115 -12.65 2.59 -5.71
CA THR A 115 -11.84 1.37 -5.87
C THR A 115 -10.92 1.22 -4.66
N GLU A 116 -10.24 2.29 -4.26
CA GLU A 116 -9.38 2.33 -3.07
C GLU A 116 -10.18 2.03 -1.80
N MET A 117 -11.38 2.60 -1.66
CA MET A 117 -12.27 2.32 -0.53
C MET A 117 -12.73 0.87 -0.49
N THR A 118 -13.13 0.32 -1.64
CA THR A 118 -13.57 -1.08 -1.75
C THR A 118 -12.44 -2.04 -1.42
N LEU A 119 -11.20 -1.74 -1.85
CA LEU A 119 -10.01 -2.55 -1.54
C LEU A 119 -9.68 -2.54 -0.05
N LEU A 120 -9.72 -1.37 0.61
CA LEU A 120 -9.50 -1.23 2.05
C LEU A 120 -10.50 -2.06 2.85
N ILE A 121 -11.79 -1.90 2.56
CA ILE A 121 -12.86 -2.58 3.28
C ILE A 121 -12.78 -4.09 3.01
N SER A 122 -12.48 -4.49 1.77
CA SER A 122 -12.28 -5.90 1.42
C SER A 122 -11.12 -6.55 2.15
N ASN A 123 -10.04 -5.81 2.43
CA ASN A 123 -8.95 -6.34 3.26
C ASN A 123 -9.40 -6.50 4.71
N TYR A 124 -10.05 -5.48 5.28
CA TYR A 124 -10.53 -5.50 6.66
C TYR A 124 -11.45 -6.70 6.95
N VAL A 125 -12.51 -6.87 6.15
CA VAL A 125 -13.51 -7.94 6.38
C VAL A 125 -12.99 -9.35 6.11
N LYS A 126 -11.79 -9.50 5.52
CA LYS A 126 -11.16 -10.81 5.30
C LYS A 126 -10.24 -11.23 6.44
N ASN A 127 -9.95 -10.34 7.39
CA ASN A 127 -8.97 -10.59 8.44
C ASN A 127 -9.60 -10.37 9.81
N LYS A 128 -10.11 -11.45 10.41
CA LYS A 128 -10.70 -11.42 11.76
C LYS A 128 -9.72 -10.92 12.83
N ALA A 129 -8.42 -11.11 12.65
CA ALA A 129 -7.41 -10.66 13.61
C ALA A 129 -7.28 -9.13 13.74
N VAL A 130 -7.86 -8.36 12.82
CA VAL A 130 -7.86 -6.88 12.87
C VAL A 130 -9.19 -6.28 13.29
N GLN A 131 -10.12 -7.10 13.82
CA GLN A 131 -11.43 -6.61 14.24
C GLN A 131 -11.29 -5.49 15.28
N SER A 132 -11.98 -4.38 15.04
CA SER A 132 -12.03 -3.23 15.93
C SER A 132 -13.25 -2.38 15.62
N SER A 133 -14.09 -2.12 16.62
CA SER A 133 -15.24 -1.22 16.46
C SER A 133 -14.84 0.21 16.06
N THR A 134 -13.65 0.66 16.46
CA THR A 134 -13.11 1.97 16.03
C THR A 134 -12.74 1.95 14.55
N ALA A 135 -12.10 0.88 14.06
CA ALA A 135 -11.77 0.72 12.65
C ALA A 135 -13.04 0.64 11.78
N GLU A 136 -14.06 -0.10 12.23
CA GLU A 136 -15.37 -0.20 11.57
C GLU A 136 -16.04 1.16 11.43
N ALA A 137 -16.16 1.90 12.54
CA ALA A 137 -16.76 3.23 12.53
C ALA A 137 -15.99 4.22 11.64
N LYS A 138 -14.66 4.07 11.52
CA LYS A 138 -13.85 4.85 10.57
C LYS A 138 -14.16 4.44 9.13
N LEU A 139 -14.18 3.14 8.83
CA LEU A 139 -14.42 2.60 7.48
C LEU A 139 -15.82 2.94 6.97
N VAL A 140 -16.85 2.85 7.82
CA VAL A 140 -18.23 3.27 7.50
C VAL A 140 -18.27 4.74 7.11
N ARG A 141 -17.73 5.64 7.94
CA ARG A 141 -17.71 7.08 7.64
C ARG A 141 -16.96 7.39 6.34
N MET A 142 -15.86 6.69 6.09
CA MET A 142 -15.11 6.86 4.84
C MET A 142 -15.90 6.35 3.63
N ALA A 143 -16.62 5.22 3.74
CA ALA A 143 -17.48 4.73 2.67
C ALA A 143 -18.61 5.73 2.35
N GLU A 144 -19.27 6.28 3.37
CA GLU A 144 -20.30 7.31 3.20
C GLU A 144 -19.77 8.60 2.56
N SER A 145 -18.49 8.94 2.82
CA SER A 145 -17.88 10.18 2.35
C SER A 145 -17.31 10.07 0.93
N TYR A 146 -16.83 8.89 0.54
CA TYR A 146 -16.00 8.72 -0.66
C TYR A 146 -16.56 7.73 -1.68
N CYS A 147 -17.66 7.04 -1.35
CA CYS A 147 -18.36 6.18 -2.29
C CYS A 147 -19.72 6.77 -2.70
N SER A 148 -20.19 6.40 -3.88
CA SER A 148 -21.58 6.55 -4.26
C SER A 148 -22.49 5.83 -3.27
N LYS A 149 -23.72 6.31 -3.14
CA LYS A 149 -24.71 5.78 -2.18
C LYS A 149 -24.83 4.25 -2.27
N HIS A 150 -24.95 3.71 -3.48
CA HIS A 150 -25.10 2.28 -3.69
C HIS A 150 -23.88 1.49 -3.21
N VAL A 151 -22.67 1.93 -3.58
CA VAL A 151 -21.42 1.28 -3.16
C VAL A 151 -21.23 1.42 -1.64
N ALA A 152 -21.53 2.58 -1.06
CA ALA A 152 -21.46 2.79 0.39
C ALA A 152 -22.37 1.83 1.15
N GLU A 153 -23.64 1.69 0.73
CA GLU A 153 -24.60 0.76 1.33
C GLU A 153 -24.09 -0.70 1.28
N GLU A 154 -23.55 -1.12 0.13
CA GLU A 154 -22.95 -2.45 -0.03
C GLU A 154 -21.77 -2.65 0.92
N GLN A 155 -20.82 -1.72 0.96
CA GLN A 155 -19.63 -1.85 1.81
C GLN A 155 -19.98 -1.82 3.31
N ILE A 156 -20.95 -1.00 3.72
CA ILE A 156 -21.43 -0.96 5.11
C ILE A 156 -22.10 -2.28 5.49
N ALA A 157 -22.89 -2.88 4.58
CA ALA A 157 -23.48 -4.19 4.80
C ALA A 157 -22.40 -5.27 5.01
N ARG A 158 -21.31 -5.24 4.23
CA ARG A 158 -20.16 -6.16 4.41
C ARG A 158 -19.48 -6.00 5.77
N ILE A 159 -19.28 -4.75 6.22
CA ILE A 159 -18.69 -4.48 7.56
C ILE A 159 -19.60 -5.00 8.67
N ARG A 160 -20.92 -4.79 8.56
CA ARG A 160 -21.89 -5.28 9.55
C ARG A 160 -21.96 -6.82 9.58
N ALA A 161 -21.93 -7.46 8.42
CA ALA A 161 -21.91 -8.92 8.32
C ALA A 161 -20.65 -9.50 9.00
N PHE A 162 -19.48 -8.91 8.73
CA PHE A 162 -18.23 -9.30 9.38
C PHE A 162 -18.29 -9.14 10.91
N LYS A 163 -18.83 -8.03 11.42
CA LYS A 163 -19.01 -7.83 12.86
C LYS A 163 -19.93 -8.89 13.46
N LYS A 164 -21.06 -9.19 12.81
CA LYS A 164 -22.00 -10.21 13.27
C LYS A 164 -21.34 -11.59 13.33
N GLU A 165 -20.59 -11.97 12.29
CA GLU A 165 -19.85 -13.24 12.25
C GLU A 165 -18.82 -13.32 13.40
N TRP A 166 -18.11 -12.21 13.66
CA TRP A 166 -17.19 -12.13 14.80
C TRP A 166 -17.89 -12.26 16.15
N ASP A 167 -19.02 -11.56 16.35
CA ASP A 167 -19.80 -11.60 17.59
C ASP A 167 -20.35 -13.02 17.85
N GLU A 168 -20.71 -13.76 16.79
CA GLU A 168 -21.11 -15.17 16.86
C GLU A 168 -19.93 -16.08 17.25
N ASP A 169 -18.74 -15.88 16.68
CA ASP A 169 -17.55 -16.69 17.00
C ASP A 169 -17.09 -16.54 18.46
N ILE A 170 -17.18 -15.34 19.04
CA ILE A 170 -16.74 -15.09 20.42
C ILE A 170 -17.78 -15.49 21.48
N SER A 171 -19.02 -15.75 21.05
CA SER A 171 -20.12 -16.15 21.94
C SER A 171 -20.22 -17.67 22.13
N LEU A 172 -19.36 -18.44 21.44
CA LEU A 172 -19.21 -19.90 21.55
C LEU A 172 -18.09 -20.28 22.53
#